data_AF-A0A7S2RVQ4-F1
#
_entry.id   AF-A0A7S2RVQ4-F1
#
_cell.length_a   1.000
_cell.length_b   1.000
_cell.length_c   1.000
_cell.angle_alpha   90.00
_cell.angle_beta   90.00
_cell.angle_gamma   90.00
#
_symmetry.space_group_name_H-M   'P 1'
#
loop_
_entity.id
_entity.type
_entity.pdbx_description
1 polymer ?
#
loop_
_entity_poly.entity_id
_entity_poly.type
_entity_poly.pdbx_seq_one_letter_code
_entity_poly.pdbx_strand_id
1 'polypeptide(L)'
;MAIENAITTAVQLKLGFGLPGPFQQVMYIKHACFGPHCGYAALADSNSWMSVFQGDYYKDAGVQMHEIGHNFGLAHSGMGQDTYADHTCLMGNPLYSDTDGSMCFNPAKSWQLGWYSPFYEDVYVGAGQEWEGKLIGVSDYKNNPNSDKIVLRIETDTQDDYFVGFNRATGSNSDNDLCDNCVTVIKTGNNGESYSQSWNQINPQGGLLENEFFLIENHLNSGKTLRIHVIQINLDVSPGFARVYIKVEDEVNCKNWCNEISIPWNDLVGTTQKCDFTELCDGCPECVAPEAPDDYWIVCGKTNNCDPPSKKASADELHEVRCCSDTSKTGWEKKGSCDVWGESDLPECKHAETYESADQICKDNDARLCTKSELEGDCTAGSGCGHNEDHIWSSTLF
;
A
#
# COMPACT_ATOMS: atom_id res chain seq x y z
N MET A 1 -24.10 10.24 20.52
CA MET A 1 -25.46 9.83 20.93
C MET A 1 -26.32 10.92 21.58
N ALA A 2 -26.04 11.43 22.79
CA ALA A 2 -27.00 12.34 23.47
C ALA A 2 -27.32 13.63 22.70
N ILE A 3 -26.31 14.22 22.05
CA ILE A 3 -26.47 15.44 21.23
C ILE A 3 -27.20 15.15 19.92
N GLU A 4 -26.88 14.05 19.21
CA GLU A 4 -27.58 13.70 17.96
C GLU A 4 -29.07 13.47 18.20
N ASN A 5 -29.43 12.74 19.26
CA ASN A 5 -30.84 12.50 19.61
C ASN A 5 -31.60 13.82 19.88
N ALA A 6 -30.97 14.79 20.53
CA ALA A 6 -31.56 16.10 20.76
C ALA A 6 -31.75 16.89 19.46
N ILE A 7 -30.75 16.87 18.56
CA ILE A 7 -30.83 17.50 17.25
C ILE A 7 -31.95 16.84 16.42
N THR A 8 -31.97 15.51 16.32
CA THR A 8 -33.01 14.73 15.63
C THR A 8 -34.40 15.09 16.14
N THR A 9 -34.59 15.11 17.45
CA THR A 9 -35.88 15.48 18.05
C THR A 9 -36.31 16.89 17.68
N ALA A 10 -35.41 17.87 17.79
CA ALA A 10 -35.70 19.26 17.46
C ALA A 10 -36.03 19.45 15.97
N VAL A 11 -35.29 18.78 15.08
CA VAL A 11 -35.52 18.83 13.63
C VAL A 11 -36.87 18.18 13.28
N GLN A 12 -37.17 17.00 13.82
CA GLN A 12 -38.44 16.32 13.56
C GLN A 12 -39.65 17.13 14.04
N LEU A 13 -39.55 17.76 15.23
CA LEU A 13 -40.60 18.65 15.73
C LEU A 13 -40.81 19.86 14.82
N LYS A 14 -39.72 20.43 14.27
CA LYS A 14 -39.78 21.59 13.38
C LYS A 14 -40.32 21.24 11.99
N LEU A 15 -39.94 20.08 11.45
CA LEU A 15 -40.35 19.63 10.12
C LEU A 15 -41.73 18.96 10.11
N GLY A 16 -42.19 18.47 11.26
CA GLY A 16 -43.48 17.78 11.40
C GLY A 16 -43.48 16.33 10.91
N PHE A 17 -42.30 15.72 10.71
CA PHE A 17 -42.14 14.32 10.31
C PHE A 17 -40.86 13.71 10.90
N GLY A 18 -40.79 12.38 10.95
CA GLY A 18 -39.61 11.63 11.40
C GLY A 18 -38.51 11.56 10.35
N LEU A 19 -37.25 11.70 10.75
CA LEU A 19 -36.11 11.54 9.82
C LEU A 19 -35.89 10.06 9.47
N PRO A 20 -35.42 9.75 8.25
CA PRO A 20 -35.00 10.69 7.20
C PRO A 20 -36.18 11.32 6.41
N GLY A 21 -37.41 10.81 6.60
CA GLY A 21 -38.62 11.37 6.00
C GLY A 21 -38.56 11.33 4.47
N PRO A 22 -38.75 12.46 3.75
CA PRO A 22 -38.68 12.52 2.29
C PRO A 22 -37.25 12.52 1.75
N PHE A 23 -36.23 12.62 2.62
CA PHE A 23 -34.83 12.66 2.22
C PHE A 23 -34.23 11.25 2.20
N GLN A 24 -33.28 11.01 1.30
CA GLN A 24 -32.50 9.76 1.27
C GLN A 24 -31.31 9.81 2.22
N GLN A 25 -30.71 10.99 2.38
CA GLN A 25 -29.50 11.22 3.18
C GLN A 25 -29.67 12.49 4.03
N VAL A 26 -29.19 12.48 5.27
CA VAL A 26 -29.24 13.60 6.20
C VAL A 26 -27.88 13.82 6.84
N MET A 27 -27.36 15.03 6.70
CA MET A 27 -26.07 15.43 7.26
C MET A 27 -26.24 16.24 8.53
N TYR A 28 -25.60 15.80 9.61
CA TYR A 28 -25.55 16.49 10.90
C TYR A 28 -24.23 17.22 11.00
N ILE A 29 -24.28 18.55 11.15
CA ILE A 29 -23.07 19.36 11.30
C ILE A 29 -22.92 19.74 12.77
N LYS A 30 -21.85 19.24 13.40
CA LYS A 30 -21.49 19.62 14.76
C LYS A 30 -20.39 20.66 14.72
N HIS A 31 -20.52 21.72 15.52
CA HIS A 31 -19.49 22.76 15.62
C HIS A 31 -18.10 22.19 15.99
N ALA A 32 -18.04 21.23 16.93
CA ALA A 32 -16.80 20.56 17.33
C ALA A 32 -17.10 19.25 18.08
N CYS A 33 -16.12 18.33 18.14
CA CYS A 33 -16.07 17.23 19.11
C CYS A 33 -15.07 17.57 20.22
N PHE A 34 -15.38 17.15 21.45
CA PHE A 34 -14.54 17.40 22.62
C PHE A 34 -14.17 16.08 23.31
N GLY A 35 -12.89 15.90 23.62
CA GLY A 35 -12.37 14.74 24.35
C GLY A 35 -11.40 13.86 23.55
N PRO A 36 -10.88 12.78 24.16
CA PRO A 36 -9.82 11.94 23.58
C PRO A 36 -10.26 11.09 22.38
N HIS A 37 -11.57 10.98 22.12
CA HIS A 37 -12.15 10.16 21.04
C HIS A 37 -12.65 11.00 19.86
N CYS A 38 -11.99 12.11 19.56
CA CYS A 38 -12.42 13.09 18.56
C CYS A 38 -11.47 13.21 17.36
N GLY A 39 -10.64 12.21 17.09
CA GLY A 39 -9.67 12.21 15.98
C GLY A 39 -10.25 11.94 14.58
N TYR A 40 -11.58 12.03 14.40
CA TYR A 40 -12.26 11.78 13.13
C TYR A 40 -12.78 13.07 12.50
N ALA A 41 -12.83 13.15 11.18
CA ALA A 41 -13.43 14.29 10.48
C ALA A 41 -14.96 14.17 10.40
N ALA A 42 -15.44 12.98 10.11
CA ALA A 42 -16.85 12.65 10.03
C ALA A 42 -17.11 11.18 10.44
N LEU A 43 -18.38 10.81 10.53
CA LEU A 43 -18.85 9.50 10.95
C LEU A 43 -20.18 9.18 10.25
N ALA A 44 -20.31 7.96 9.75
CA ALA A 44 -21.56 7.39 9.27
C ALA A 44 -21.67 5.91 9.69
N ASP A 45 -22.91 5.46 9.86
CA ASP A 45 -23.19 4.06 10.11
C ASP A 45 -23.30 3.30 8.78
N SER A 46 -22.95 2.02 8.78
CA SER A 46 -23.10 1.16 7.60
C SER A 46 -24.58 0.99 7.22
N ASN A 47 -24.88 1.18 5.93
CA ASN A 47 -26.24 1.07 5.37
C ASN A 47 -27.26 1.96 6.10
N SER A 48 -26.86 3.21 6.36
CA SER A 48 -27.65 4.22 7.07
C SER A 48 -28.10 5.34 6.13
N TRP A 49 -28.87 6.28 6.68
CA TRP A 49 -29.27 7.53 6.03
C TRP A 49 -28.54 8.74 6.63
N MET A 50 -27.74 8.53 7.66
CA MET A 50 -27.23 9.58 8.53
C MET A 50 -25.70 9.65 8.47
N SER A 51 -25.18 10.84 8.23
CA SER A 51 -23.76 11.16 8.39
C SER A 51 -23.59 12.35 9.32
N VAL A 52 -22.50 12.36 10.08
CA VAL A 52 -22.18 13.39 11.08
C VAL A 52 -20.81 13.97 10.79
N PHE A 53 -20.75 15.28 10.58
CA PHE A 53 -19.53 16.01 10.25
C PHE A 53 -19.12 16.93 11.40
N GLN A 54 -17.81 17.10 11.60
CA GLN A 54 -17.27 18.04 12.57
C GLN A 54 -16.75 19.31 11.92
N GLY A 55 -16.98 20.45 12.58
CA GLY A 55 -16.43 21.74 12.17
C GLY A 55 -16.79 22.06 10.72
N ASP A 56 -15.76 22.21 9.89
CA ASP A 56 -15.88 22.56 8.49
C ASP A 56 -15.73 21.38 7.52
N TYR A 57 -15.49 20.15 8.00
CA TYR A 57 -15.33 18.96 7.14
C TYR A 57 -16.57 18.61 6.30
N TYR A 58 -17.74 19.17 6.64
CA TYR A 58 -18.94 19.05 5.80
C TYR A 58 -18.80 19.76 4.44
N LYS A 59 -17.79 20.62 4.28
CA LYS A 59 -17.50 21.32 3.02
C LYS A 59 -16.69 20.46 2.08
N ASP A 60 -15.91 19.53 2.62
CA ASP A 60 -14.97 18.73 1.85
C ASP A 60 -15.74 17.66 1.06
N ALA A 61 -15.63 17.69 -0.27
CA ALA A 61 -16.44 16.83 -1.13
C ALA A 61 -16.05 15.36 -0.98
N GLY A 62 -14.74 15.08 -0.86
CA GLY A 62 -14.21 13.75 -0.61
C GLY A 62 -14.71 13.15 0.71
N VAL A 63 -14.66 13.93 1.79
CA VAL A 63 -15.16 13.51 3.11
C VAL A 63 -16.66 13.25 3.06
N GLN A 64 -17.45 14.13 2.43
CA GLN A 64 -18.89 13.91 2.25
C GLN A 64 -19.19 12.58 1.54
N MET A 65 -18.50 12.32 0.44
CA MET A 65 -18.73 11.11 -0.37
C MET A 65 -18.22 9.83 0.30
N HIS A 66 -17.16 9.91 1.12
CA HIS A 66 -16.71 8.80 1.97
C HIS A 66 -17.81 8.36 2.94
N GLU A 67 -18.41 9.32 3.67
CA GLU A 67 -19.47 9.02 4.63
C GLU A 67 -20.77 8.56 3.94
N ILE A 68 -21.08 9.10 2.76
CA ILE A 68 -22.18 8.60 1.93
C ILE A 68 -21.91 7.18 1.46
N GLY A 69 -20.64 6.82 1.19
CA GLY A 69 -20.24 5.45 0.90
C GLY A 69 -20.61 4.48 2.02
N HIS A 70 -20.37 4.84 3.29
CA HIS A 70 -20.84 4.06 4.43
C HIS A 70 -22.37 3.96 4.49
N ASN A 71 -23.09 5.04 4.19
CA ASN A 71 -24.54 5.01 4.09
C ASN A 71 -25.06 4.06 2.98
N PHE A 72 -24.26 3.82 1.93
CA PHE A 72 -24.54 2.79 0.92
C PHE A 72 -24.04 1.39 1.30
N GLY A 73 -23.50 1.20 2.51
CA GLY A 73 -23.02 -0.07 3.01
C GLY A 73 -21.62 -0.44 2.50
N LEU A 74 -20.81 0.54 2.10
CA LEU A 74 -19.42 0.32 1.72
C LEU A 74 -18.53 0.37 2.98
N ALA A 75 -17.65 -0.62 3.16
CA ALA A 75 -16.57 -0.53 4.14
C ALA A 75 -15.40 0.31 3.59
N HIS A 76 -14.39 0.57 4.42
CA HIS A 76 -13.18 1.23 3.94
C HIS A 76 -12.45 0.42 2.86
N SER A 77 -11.47 1.06 2.24
CA SER A 77 -10.52 0.48 1.30
C SER A 77 -9.09 0.68 1.81
N GLY A 78 -8.39 -0.43 2.01
CA GLY A 78 -7.06 -0.46 2.57
C GLY A 78 -6.00 -0.90 1.56
N MET A 79 -4.75 -0.69 1.91
CA MET A 79 -3.58 -1.15 1.16
C MET A 79 -2.48 -1.51 2.16
N GLY A 80 -1.74 -2.58 1.88
CA GLY A 80 -0.73 -3.08 2.82
C GLY A 80 -1.37 -3.49 4.15
N GLN A 81 -0.99 -2.81 5.23
CA GLN A 81 -1.52 -3.06 6.58
C GLN A 81 -2.48 -1.95 7.07
N ASP A 82 -2.64 -0.87 6.30
CA ASP A 82 -3.48 0.27 6.68
C ASP A 82 -4.86 0.17 6.00
N THR A 83 -5.91 0.24 6.83
CA THR A 83 -7.30 0.13 6.40
C THR A 83 -7.81 1.32 5.58
N TYR A 84 -7.05 2.41 5.48
CA TYR A 84 -7.39 3.62 4.72
C TYR A 84 -6.38 3.96 3.62
N ALA A 85 -5.30 3.19 3.46
CA ALA A 85 -4.24 3.55 2.52
C ALA A 85 -4.56 3.34 1.02
N ASP A 86 -5.77 2.86 0.67
CA ASP A 86 -6.18 2.80 -0.74
C ASP A 86 -6.70 4.16 -1.23
N HIS A 87 -5.77 5.04 -1.57
CA HIS A 87 -6.05 6.38 -2.12
C HIS A 87 -6.49 6.37 -3.60
N THR A 88 -6.67 5.18 -4.21
CA THR A 88 -7.25 5.05 -5.55
C THR A 88 -8.77 5.29 -5.56
N CYS A 89 -9.38 5.44 -4.38
CA CYS A 89 -10.82 5.70 -4.26
C CYS A 89 -11.21 6.42 -2.98
N LEU A 90 -12.46 6.89 -2.95
CA LEU A 90 -13.03 7.63 -1.81
C LEU A 90 -13.08 6.87 -0.49
N MET A 91 -13.10 5.53 -0.52
CA MET A 91 -13.23 4.73 0.71
C MET A 91 -11.88 4.42 1.38
N GLY A 92 -10.75 4.86 0.81
CA GLY A 92 -9.51 5.05 1.56
C GLY A 92 -9.56 6.32 2.39
N ASN A 93 -8.42 7.00 2.57
CA ASN A 93 -8.39 8.33 3.18
C ASN A 93 -8.65 9.39 2.08
N PRO A 94 -9.83 10.03 2.05
CA PRO A 94 -10.22 10.92 0.95
C PRO A 94 -9.46 12.25 1.01
N LEU A 95 -9.54 13.03 -0.07
CA LEU A 95 -9.05 14.41 -0.09
C LEU A 95 -9.86 15.32 0.86
N TYR A 96 -9.16 16.07 1.70
CA TYR A 96 -9.71 17.07 2.63
C TYR A 96 -9.70 18.46 1.96
N SER A 97 -10.53 18.63 0.92
CA SER A 97 -10.59 19.85 0.14
C SER A 97 -12.03 20.20 -0.24
N ASP A 98 -12.34 21.49 -0.25
CA ASP A 98 -13.60 22.06 -0.75
C ASP A 98 -13.54 22.44 -2.25
N THR A 99 -12.36 22.36 -2.86
CA THR A 99 -12.16 22.57 -4.31
C THR A 99 -11.82 21.29 -5.06
N ASP A 100 -11.38 20.24 -4.36
CA ASP A 100 -10.94 18.96 -4.92
C ASP A 100 -11.68 17.80 -4.23
N GLY A 101 -11.96 16.74 -4.97
CA GLY A 101 -12.73 15.59 -4.45
C GLY A 101 -13.49 14.82 -5.51
N SER A 102 -13.21 15.08 -6.79
CA SER A 102 -13.66 14.27 -7.92
C SER A 102 -12.91 12.95 -7.92
N MET A 103 -13.30 12.07 -7.00
CA MET A 103 -12.81 10.70 -6.87
C MET A 103 -14.01 9.76 -6.90
N CYS A 104 -13.85 8.60 -7.52
CA CYS A 104 -14.87 7.58 -7.57
C CYS A 104 -14.58 6.45 -6.58
N PHE A 105 -15.51 5.50 -6.46
CA PHE A 105 -15.30 4.28 -5.72
C PHE A 105 -14.50 3.26 -6.55
N ASN A 106 -13.68 2.43 -5.90
CA ASN A 106 -12.89 1.40 -6.59
C ASN A 106 -13.78 0.33 -7.25
N PRO A 107 -13.21 -0.57 -8.09
CA PRO A 107 -13.98 -1.58 -8.82
C PRO A 107 -14.82 -2.51 -7.93
N ALA A 108 -14.31 -2.92 -6.76
CA ALA A 108 -15.04 -3.79 -5.84
C ALA A 108 -16.29 -3.09 -5.26
N LYS A 109 -16.16 -1.82 -4.85
CA LYS A 109 -17.30 -1.03 -4.38
C LYS A 109 -18.29 -0.73 -5.51
N SER A 110 -17.78 -0.42 -6.70
CA SER A 110 -18.62 -0.23 -7.88
C SER A 110 -19.45 -1.48 -8.18
N TRP A 111 -18.83 -2.66 -8.11
CA TRP A 111 -19.53 -3.95 -8.22
C TRP A 111 -20.66 -4.07 -7.20
N GLN A 112 -20.36 -3.90 -5.91
CA GLN A 112 -21.33 -3.97 -4.82
C GLN A 112 -22.55 -3.05 -5.04
N LEU A 113 -22.32 -1.84 -5.57
CA LEU A 113 -23.38 -0.86 -5.83
C LEU A 113 -24.22 -1.19 -7.08
N GLY A 114 -23.69 -1.98 -8.01
CA GLY A 114 -24.39 -2.34 -9.25
C GLY A 114 -24.58 -1.20 -10.26
N TRP A 115 -24.05 0.00 -9.99
CA TRP A 115 -24.31 1.23 -10.76
C TRP A 115 -23.95 1.12 -12.25
N TYR A 116 -22.95 0.31 -12.58
CA TYR A 116 -22.49 0.10 -13.96
C TYR A 116 -22.63 -1.36 -14.41
N SER A 117 -23.59 -2.10 -13.84
CA SER A 117 -23.81 -3.54 -14.12
C SER A 117 -23.88 -3.95 -15.61
N PRO A 118 -24.37 -3.14 -16.57
CA PRO A 118 -24.29 -3.49 -17.99
C PRO A 118 -22.85 -3.63 -18.53
N PHE A 119 -21.88 -3.01 -17.85
CA PHE A 119 -20.46 -2.98 -18.21
C PHE A 119 -19.60 -3.80 -17.25
N TYR A 120 -20.24 -4.63 -16.43
CA TYR A 120 -19.57 -5.62 -15.60
C TYR A 120 -19.36 -6.90 -16.39
N GLU A 121 -18.30 -7.62 -16.05
CA GLU A 121 -18.04 -8.95 -16.58
C GLU A 121 -17.52 -9.85 -15.47
N ASP A 122 -18.13 -11.03 -15.37
CA ASP A 122 -17.65 -12.10 -14.53
C ASP A 122 -16.66 -12.94 -15.36
N VAL A 123 -15.39 -12.86 -15.00
CA VAL A 123 -14.29 -13.45 -15.75
C VAL A 123 -13.93 -14.77 -15.11
N TYR A 124 -14.50 -15.84 -15.67
CA TYR A 124 -14.17 -17.22 -15.31
C TYR A 124 -13.11 -17.77 -16.27
N VAL A 125 -11.86 -17.84 -15.81
CA VAL A 125 -10.73 -18.30 -16.62
C VAL A 125 -10.11 -19.54 -15.98
N GLY A 126 -10.62 -20.71 -16.36
CA GLY A 126 -10.03 -22.00 -15.99
C GLY A 126 -8.80 -22.37 -16.83
N ALA A 127 -8.26 -23.56 -16.60
CA ALA A 127 -7.08 -24.05 -17.33
C ALA A 127 -7.32 -24.10 -18.85
N GLY A 128 -6.48 -23.40 -19.63
CA GLY A 128 -6.57 -23.32 -21.09
C GLY A 128 -7.61 -22.31 -21.61
N GLN A 129 -8.21 -21.52 -20.73
CA GLN A 129 -9.04 -20.38 -21.08
C GLN A 129 -8.24 -19.09 -20.95
N GLU A 130 -8.64 -18.07 -21.70
CA GLU A 130 -8.04 -16.75 -21.70
C GLU A 130 -9.13 -15.69 -21.87
N TRP A 131 -8.91 -14.50 -21.33
CA TRP A 131 -9.75 -13.33 -21.53
C TRP A 131 -8.89 -12.16 -22.02
N GLU A 132 -9.40 -11.41 -23.00
CA GLU A 132 -8.77 -10.18 -23.46
C GLU A 132 -9.83 -9.13 -23.74
N GLY A 133 -9.62 -7.91 -23.26
CA GLY A 133 -10.58 -6.85 -23.46
C GLY A 133 -10.06 -5.48 -23.09
N LYS A 134 -10.91 -4.47 -23.32
CA LYS A 134 -10.65 -3.09 -22.91
C LYS A 134 -11.45 -2.76 -21.66
N LEU A 135 -10.77 -2.08 -20.74
CA LEU A 135 -11.34 -1.42 -19.58
C LEU A 135 -11.34 0.08 -19.82
N ILE A 136 -12.49 0.71 -19.58
CA ILE A 136 -12.61 2.17 -19.52
C ILE A 136 -12.84 2.61 -18.07
N GLY A 137 -12.47 3.85 -17.77
CA GLY A 137 -12.69 4.41 -16.43
C GLY A 137 -14.17 4.66 -16.14
N VAL A 138 -14.53 4.59 -14.86
CA VAL A 138 -15.91 4.84 -14.39
C VAL A 138 -16.46 6.18 -14.87
N SER A 139 -15.64 7.23 -14.97
CA SER A 139 -16.05 8.55 -15.47
C SER A 139 -16.51 8.54 -16.93
N ASP A 140 -16.07 7.56 -17.73
CA ASP A 140 -16.42 7.43 -19.14
C ASP A 140 -17.63 6.53 -19.39
N TYR A 141 -18.32 6.02 -18.35
CA TYR A 141 -19.41 5.05 -18.53
C TYR A 141 -20.52 5.51 -19.49
N LYS A 142 -20.77 6.82 -19.57
CA LYS A 142 -21.73 7.41 -20.52
C LYS A 142 -21.16 7.55 -21.94
N ASN A 143 -19.85 7.71 -22.05
CA ASN A 143 -19.10 7.78 -23.30
C ASN A 143 -18.53 6.40 -23.65
N ASN A 144 -19.38 5.37 -23.69
CA ASN A 144 -18.97 3.99 -23.93
C ASN A 144 -19.65 3.42 -25.18
N PRO A 145 -19.26 3.86 -26.40
CA PRO A 145 -19.94 3.45 -27.63
C PRO A 145 -19.75 1.98 -27.99
N ASN A 146 -18.71 1.33 -27.47
CA ASN A 146 -18.38 -0.07 -27.77
C ASN A 146 -18.85 -1.04 -26.69
N SER A 147 -19.49 -0.55 -25.63
CA SER A 147 -19.83 -1.35 -24.43
C SER A 147 -18.60 -2.03 -23.81
N ASP A 148 -17.46 -1.34 -23.82
CA ASP A 148 -16.23 -1.74 -23.14
C ASP A 148 -16.48 -1.90 -21.63
N LYS A 149 -15.69 -2.73 -20.95
CA LYS A 149 -15.96 -3.09 -19.55
C LYS A 149 -15.43 -2.03 -18.59
N ILE A 150 -16.02 -1.95 -17.41
CA ILE A 150 -15.63 -1.03 -16.34
C ILE A 150 -15.08 -1.80 -15.13
N VAL A 151 -15.74 -2.91 -14.79
CA VAL A 151 -15.33 -3.80 -13.70
C VAL A 151 -15.32 -5.23 -14.20
N LEU A 152 -14.21 -5.91 -13.98
CA LEU A 152 -14.13 -7.36 -14.07
C LEU A 152 -14.17 -7.92 -12.65
N ARG A 153 -14.97 -8.96 -12.42
CA ARG A 153 -14.86 -9.82 -11.24
C ARG A 153 -14.08 -11.07 -11.61
N ILE A 154 -13.05 -11.40 -10.85
CA ILE A 154 -12.28 -12.63 -10.97
C ILE A 154 -12.70 -13.53 -9.80
N GLU A 155 -13.51 -14.53 -10.09
CA GLU A 155 -13.98 -15.54 -9.14
C GLU A 155 -12.82 -16.40 -8.64
N THR A 156 -12.77 -16.70 -7.35
CA THR A 156 -11.70 -17.54 -6.77
C THR A 156 -12.18 -18.88 -6.22
N ASP A 157 -13.49 -19.15 -6.24
CA ASP A 157 -14.13 -20.28 -5.54
C ASP A 157 -13.88 -20.23 -4.01
N THR A 158 -13.69 -19.01 -3.49
CA THR A 158 -13.55 -18.72 -2.06
C THR A 158 -14.54 -17.63 -1.62
N GLN A 159 -14.42 -17.14 -0.39
CA GLN A 159 -15.23 -16.02 0.09
C GLN A 159 -14.71 -14.66 -0.38
N ASP A 160 -13.51 -14.61 -0.96
CA ASP A 160 -12.89 -13.38 -1.41
C ASP A 160 -12.71 -13.41 -2.93
N ASP A 161 -13.12 -12.36 -3.63
CA ASP A 161 -12.86 -12.22 -5.07
C ASP A 161 -11.98 -11.01 -5.36
N TYR A 162 -11.41 -11.01 -6.56
CA TYR A 162 -10.65 -9.88 -7.09
C TYR A 162 -11.49 -9.09 -8.08
N PHE A 163 -11.31 -7.78 -8.08
CA PHE A 163 -12.02 -6.84 -8.93
C PHE A 163 -11.00 -5.98 -9.67
N VAL A 164 -11.09 -5.96 -10.99
CA VAL A 164 -10.15 -5.26 -11.86
C VAL A 164 -10.87 -4.11 -12.54
N GLY A 165 -10.26 -2.93 -12.56
CA GLY A 165 -10.80 -1.77 -13.26
C GLY A 165 -9.74 -0.74 -13.62
N PHE A 166 -10.08 0.16 -14.53
CA PHE A 166 -9.15 1.20 -14.99
C PHE A 166 -9.38 2.51 -14.21
N ASN A 167 -8.42 2.88 -13.36
CA ASN A 167 -8.47 4.07 -12.52
C ASN A 167 -8.09 5.34 -13.30
N ARG A 168 -8.88 5.65 -14.33
CA ARG A 168 -8.63 6.78 -15.22
C ARG A 168 -8.88 8.11 -14.50
N ALA A 169 -7.87 8.98 -14.48
CA ALA A 169 -7.93 10.28 -13.82
C ALA A 169 -8.62 11.32 -14.71
N THR A 170 -9.96 11.30 -14.74
CA THR A 170 -10.75 12.15 -15.65
C THR A 170 -12.16 12.38 -15.11
N GLY A 171 -12.80 13.48 -15.50
CA GLY A 171 -14.20 13.77 -15.15
C GLY A 171 -14.45 13.67 -13.64
N SER A 172 -15.38 12.81 -13.21
CA SER A 172 -15.70 12.58 -11.80
C SER A 172 -14.64 11.81 -11.01
N ASN A 173 -13.52 11.47 -11.63
CA ASN A 173 -12.37 10.79 -11.03
C ASN A 173 -11.07 11.58 -11.31
N SER A 174 -11.15 12.87 -11.64
CA SER A 174 -9.99 13.69 -12.03
C SER A 174 -9.01 13.96 -10.90
N ASP A 175 -9.48 13.93 -9.66
CA ASP A 175 -8.69 14.28 -8.48
C ASP A 175 -8.26 13.01 -7.74
N ASN A 176 -8.10 11.91 -8.49
CA ASN A 176 -7.58 10.66 -7.95
C ASN A 176 -6.19 10.89 -7.34
N ASP A 177 -5.96 10.34 -6.15
CA ASP A 177 -4.81 10.69 -5.30
C ASP A 177 -3.73 9.59 -5.28
N LEU A 178 -4.01 8.45 -5.93
CA LEU A 178 -3.04 7.36 -6.09
C LEU A 178 -3.26 6.61 -7.39
N CYS A 179 -2.18 6.45 -8.15
CA CYS A 179 -2.15 5.68 -9.38
C CYS A 179 -3.14 6.18 -10.44
N ASP A 180 -2.86 7.38 -10.96
CA ASP A 180 -3.61 7.95 -12.08
C ASP A 180 -3.40 7.14 -13.35
N ASN A 181 -4.50 6.79 -14.02
CA ASN A 181 -4.49 6.10 -15.31
C ASN A 181 -3.75 4.76 -15.28
N CYS A 182 -4.00 3.96 -14.24
CA CYS A 182 -3.51 2.60 -14.11
C CYS A 182 -4.65 1.60 -13.88
N VAL A 183 -4.36 0.31 -13.96
CA VAL A 183 -5.34 -0.76 -13.70
C VAL A 183 -5.24 -1.22 -12.26
N THR A 184 -6.30 -1.05 -11.47
CA THR A 184 -6.32 -1.47 -10.07
C THR A 184 -6.77 -2.92 -9.95
N VAL A 185 -6.23 -3.64 -8.96
CA VAL A 185 -6.64 -5.00 -8.60
C VAL A 185 -7.03 -5.01 -7.13
N ILE A 186 -8.32 -5.14 -6.86
CA ILE A 186 -8.91 -4.99 -5.54
C ILE A 186 -9.44 -6.32 -5.05
N LYS A 187 -8.97 -6.81 -3.91
CA LYS A 187 -9.50 -8.00 -3.25
C LYS A 187 -10.56 -7.61 -2.21
N THR A 188 -11.69 -8.29 -2.15
CA THR A 188 -12.67 -8.09 -1.07
C THR A 188 -13.37 -9.39 -0.70
N GLY A 189 -13.72 -9.52 0.58
CA GLY A 189 -14.55 -10.61 1.06
C GLY A 189 -16.02 -10.49 0.62
N ASN A 190 -16.80 -11.53 0.94
CA ASN A 190 -18.19 -11.73 0.53
C ASN A 190 -18.40 -11.63 -0.99
N ASN A 191 -17.37 -11.98 -1.78
CA ASN A 191 -17.41 -11.93 -3.25
C ASN A 191 -17.87 -10.57 -3.82
N GLY A 192 -17.67 -9.48 -3.07
CA GLY A 192 -18.13 -8.12 -3.44
C GLY A 192 -19.64 -7.88 -3.33
N GLU A 193 -20.41 -8.81 -2.75
CA GLU A 193 -21.88 -8.75 -2.72
C GLU A 193 -22.45 -8.04 -1.48
N SER A 194 -21.63 -7.79 -0.46
CA SER A 194 -22.07 -7.13 0.78
C SER A 194 -20.91 -6.48 1.52
N TYR A 195 -21.22 -5.79 2.63
CA TYR A 195 -20.26 -5.05 3.45
C TYR A 195 -19.00 -5.88 3.74
N SER A 196 -17.88 -5.44 3.18
CA SER A 196 -16.57 -6.02 3.40
C SER A 196 -15.49 -4.99 3.10
N GLN A 197 -14.43 -5.00 3.92
CA GLN A 197 -13.23 -4.21 3.69
C GLN A 197 -12.60 -4.67 2.37
N SER A 198 -12.31 -3.74 1.47
CA SER A 198 -11.55 -4.03 0.25
C SER A 198 -10.08 -3.69 0.43
N TRP A 199 -9.22 -4.42 -0.28
CA TRP A 199 -7.78 -4.30 -0.19
C TRP A 199 -7.18 -4.17 -1.58
N ASN A 200 -6.53 -3.05 -1.86
CA ASN A 200 -5.76 -2.91 -3.08
C ASN A 200 -4.50 -3.79 -3.01
N GLN A 201 -4.32 -4.63 -4.02
CA GLN A 201 -3.30 -5.68 -4.04
C GLN A 201 -1.97 -5.20 -4.62
N ILE A 202 -1.92 -3.99 -5.20
CA ILE A 202 -0.72 -3.44 -5.81
C ILE A 202 -0.12 -2.40 -4.86
N ASN A 203 0.64 -2.85 -3.86
CA ASN A 203 1.27 -1.99 -2.85
C ASN A 203 2.77 -1.83 -3.17
N PRO A 204 3.37 -0.62 -3.13
CA PRO A 204 2.79 0.69 -2.80
C PRO A 204 2.20 1.48 -3.98
N GLN A 205 2.34 0.96 -5.20
CA GLN A 205 2.05 1.71 -6.43
C GLN A 205 0.56 2.06 -6.63
N GLY A 206 -0.35 1.24 -6.12
CA GLY A 206 -1.81 1.37 -6.22
C GLY A 206 -2.45 0.70 -7.43
N GLY A 207 -1.71 0.39 -8.49
CA GLY A 207 -2.24 -0.30 -9.65
C GLY A 207 -1.18 -0.54 -10.71
N LEU A 208 -1.53 -1.32 -11.72
CA LEU A 208 -0.63 -1.78 -12.78
C LEU A 208 -0.56 -0.76 -13.93
N LEU A 209 0.65 -0.40 -14.33
CA LEU A 209 0.95 0.38 -15.53
C LEU A 209 1.04 -0.52 -16.78
N GLU A 210 1.26 0.10 -17.94
CA GLU A 210 1.45 -0.64 -19.19
C GLU A 210 2.63 -1.62 -19.11
N ASN A 211 2.42 -2.86 -19.59
CA ASN A 211 3.33 -4.01 -19.54
C ASN A 211 3.53 -4.63 -18.15
N GLU A 212 2.83 -4.15 -17.12
CA GLU A 212 2.88 -4.77 -15.78
C GLU A 212 1.77 -5.80 -15.59
N PHE A 213 1.97 -6.69 -14.63
CA PHE A 213 1.04 -7.77 -14.33
C PHE A 213 0.91 -8.05 -12.84
N PHE A 214 -0.20 -8.72 -12.48
CA PHE A 214 -0.45 -9.25 -11.15
C PHE A 214 -0.74 -10.76 -11.23
N LEU A 215 -0.30 -11.48 -10.21
CA LEU A 215 -0.44 -12.94 -10.12
C LEU A 215 -1.41 -13.32 -8.99
N ILE A 216 -2.37 -14.18 -9.31
CA ILE A 216 -3.23 -14.86 -8.33
C ILE A 216 -2.81 -16.32 -8.31
N GLU A 217 -2.14 -16.72 -7.24
CA GLU A 217 -1.68 -18.09 -7.03
C GLU A 217 -2.85 -19.05 -6.77
N ASN A 218 -2.66 -20.31 -7.18
CA ASN A 218 -3.61 -21.40 -6.95
C ASN A 218 -5.07 -21.03 -7.33
N HIS A 219 -5.24 -20.32 -8.45
CA HIS A 219 -6.54 -19.83 -8.90
C HIS A 219 -7.53 -20.99 -9.05
N LEU A 220 -8.73 -20.85 -8.46
CA LEU A 220 -9.77 -21.88 -8.43
C LEU A 220 -9.28 -23.24 -7.87
N ASN A 221 -8.34 -23.22 -6.92
CA ASN A 221 -7.72 -24.42 -6.34
C ASN A 221 -7.09 -25.36 -7.38
N SER A 222 -6.67 -24.82 -8.53
CA SER A 222 -6.17 -25.61 -9.67
C SER A 222 -4.70 -26.00 -9.57
N GLY A 223 -3.96 -25.46 -8.60
CA GLY A 223 -2.49 -25.52 -8.55
C GLY A 223 -1.80 -24.70 -9.64
N LYS A 224 -2.54 -23.83 -10.35
CA LYS A 224 -2.03 -22.96 -11.40
C LYS A 224 -2.19 -21.49 -11.01
N THR A 225 -1.40 -20.63 -11.65
CA THR A 225 -1.40 -19.19 -11.38
C THR A 225 -2.18 -18.48 -12.47
N LEU A 226 -3.07 -17.56 -12.08
CA LEU A 226 -3.74 -16.67 -13.00
C LEU A 226 -2.95 -15.35 -13.10
N ARG A 227 -2.58 -14.96 -14.31
CA ARG A 227 -1.91 -13.69 -14.61
C ARG A 227 -2.93 -12.68 -15.13
N ILE A 228 -2.94 -11.48 -14.56
CA ILE A 228 -3.64 -10.30 -15.07
C ILE A 228 -2.59 -9.35 -15.61
N HIS A 229 -2.54 -9.15 -16.93
CA HIS A 229 -1.50 -8.36 -17.60
C HIS A 229 -2.11 -7.15 -18.30
N VAL A 230 -1.58 -5.96 -18.04
CA VAL A 230 -1.95 -4.73 -18.74
C VAL A 230 -1.11 -4.61 -20.00
N ILE A 231 -1.70 -4.89 -21.16
CA ILE A 231 -0.97 -4.87 -22.44
C ILE A 231 -0.74 -3.44 -22.92
N GLN A 232 -1.73 -2.58 -22.74
CA GLN A 232 -1.71 -1.24 -23.31
C GLN A 232 -2.54 -0.28 -22.48
N ILE A 233 -2.08 0.96 -22.32
CA ILE A 233 -2.91 2.08 -21.86
C ILE A 233 -2.90 3.15 -22.94
N ASN A 234 -4.07 3.50 -23.47
CA ASN A 234 -4.22 4.51 -24.51
C ASN A 234 -5.15 5.64 -24.06
N LEU A 235 -4.54 6.80 -23.79
CA LEU A 235 -5.21 8.01 -23.34
C LEU A 235 -5.48 9.02 -24.46
N ASP A 236 -4.96 8.79 -25.66
CA ASP A 236 -5.08 9.68 -26.82
C ASP A 236 -6.42 9.54 -27.57
N VAL A 237 -7.30 8.69 -27.05
CA VAL A 237 -8.63 8.42 -27.58
C VAL A 237 -9.71 8.71 -26.54
N SER A 238 -10.96 8.81 -26.99
CA SER A 238 -12.12 9.06 -26.12
C SER A 238 -13.20 8.00 -26.38
N PRO A 239 -13.55 7.17 -25.38
CA PRO A 239 -12.95 7.08 -24.05
C PRO A 239 -11.51 6.54 -24.10
N GLY A 240 -10.66 7.00 -23.18
CA GLY A 240 -9.35 6.39 -22.97
C GLY A 240 -9.51 5.01 -22.32
N PHE A 241 -8.62 4.07 -22.61
CA PHE A 241 -8.78 2.68 -22.17
C PHE A 241 -7.46 2.04 -21.73
N ALA A 242 -7.57 0.99 -20.90
CA ALA A 242 -6.53 0.01 -20.67
C ALA A 242 -6.93 -1.33 -21.31
N ARG A 243 -6.06 -1.94 -22.11
CA ARG A 243 -6.26 -3.29 -22.66
C ARG A 243 -5.62 -4.29 -21.71
N VAL A 244 -6.42 -5.22 -21.22
CA VAL A 244 -6.02 -6.22 -20.23
C VAL A 244 -6.17 -7.62 -20.83
N TYR A 245 -5.23 -8.48 -20.51
CA TYR A 245 -5.22 -9.89 -20.88
C TYR A 245 -5.03 -10.75 -19.64
N ILE A 246 -5.86 -11.78 -19.53
CA ILE A 246 -5.93 -12.66 -18.36
C ILE A 246 -5.83 -14.09 -18.85
N LYS A 247 -4.90 -14.86 -18.28
CA LYS A 247 -4.77 -16.29 -18.59
C LYS A 247 -4.30 -17.08 -17.37
N VAL A 248 -4.62 -18.36 -17.36
CA VAL A 248 -4.05 -19.33 -16.42
C VAL A 248 -2.78 -19.91 -17.02
N GLU A 249 -1.70 -19.86 -16.25
CA GLU A 249 -0.39 -20.38 -16.60
C GLU A 249 0.00 -21.49 -15.62
N ASP A 250 0.83 -22.43 -16.07
CA ASP A 250 1.51 -23.31 -15.11
C ASP A 250 2.31 -22.44 -14.14
N GLU A 251 2.35 -22.83 -12.86
CA GLU A 251 2.87 -22.04 -11.73
C GLU A 251 4.06 -21.15 -12.17
N VAL A 252 3.83 -19.84 -12.25
CA VAL A 252 4.85 -18.87 -12.67
C VAL A 252 5.77 -18.67 -11.49
N ASN A 253 6.70 -19.61 -11.28
CA ASN A 253 7.84 -19.38 -10.42
C ASN A 253 8.91 -18.61 -11.21
N CYS A 254 9.77 -17.85 -10.51
CA CYS A 254 10.80 -17.06 -11.19
C CYS A 254 11.77 -17.94 -12.02
N LYS A 255 11.86 -19.25 -11.72
CA LYS A 255 12.58 -20.24 -12.53
C LYS A 255 11.96 -20.44 -13.91
N ASN A 256 10.63 -20.51 -14.01
CA ASN A 256 9.90 -20.64 -15.26
C ASN A 256 10.00 -19.35 -16.09
N TRP A 257 9.97 -18.19 -15.44
CA TRP A 257 10.19 -16.93 -16.13
C TRP A 257 11.62 -16.82 -16.69
N CYS A 258 12.65 -17.08 -15.91
CA CYS A 258 14.03 -17.03 -16.41
C CYS A 258 14.23 -18.00 -17.58
N ASN A 259 13.56 -19.17 -17.56
CA ASN A 259 13.52 -20.08 -18.71
C ASN A 259 12.83 -19.48 -19.97
N GLU A 260 11.71 -18.76 -19.82
CA GLU A 260 10.98 -18.14 -20.95
C GLU A 260 11.80 -17.05 -21.66
N ILE A 261 12.58 -16.26 -20.91
CA ILE A 261 13.48 -15.24 -21.46
C ILE A 261 14.89 -15.78 -21.78
N SER A 262 15.08 -17.11 -21.74
CA SER A 262 16.34 -17.81 -22.03
C SER A 262 17.53 -17.42 -21.13
N ILE A 263 17.25 -17.08 -19.87
CA ILE A 263 18.24 -16.78 -18.83
C ILE A 263 18.34 -17.97 -17.85
N PRO A 264 19.55 -18.46 -17.51
CA PRO A 264 19.71 -19.54 -16.55
C PRO A 264 19.26 -19.15 -15.14
N TRP A 265 18.62 -20.10 -14.46
CA TRP A 265 18.29 -20.00 -13.04
C TRP A 265 19.46 -20.49 -12.16
N ASN A 266 19.83 -19.71 -11.16
CA ASN A 266 20.90 -20.02 -10.23
C ASN A 266 20.35 -20.72 -8.97
N ASP A 267 20.50 -22.05 -8.90
CA ASP A 267 20.06 -22.89 -7.77
C ASP A 267 21.02 -22.84 -6.55
N LEU A 268 22.02 -21.95 -6.53
CA LEU A 268 22.95 -21.81 -5.40
C LEU A 268 22.26 -21.14 -4.19
N VAL A 269 22.08 -21.93 -3.13
CA VAL A 269 21.54 -21.49 -1.84
C VAL A 269 22.40 -20.36 -1.26
N GLY A 270 21.78 -19.21 -0.97
CA GLY A 270 22.46 -18.05 -0.37
C GLY A 270 23.01 -17.03 -1.38
N THR A 271 22.74 -17.18 -2.67
CA THR A 271 23.01 -16.12 -3.65
C THR A 271 21.94 -15.02 -3.56
N THR A 272 22.37 -13.76 -3.62
CA THR A 272 21.49 -12.57 -3.66
C THR A 272 20.79 -12.40 -5.01
N GLN A 273 21.12 -13.25 -5.99
CA GLN A 273 20.70 -13.12 -7.37
C GLN A 273 20.38 -14.51 -7.96
N LYS A 274 19.08 -14.83 -8.01
CA LYS A 274 18.59 -16.14 -8.48
C LYS A 274 18.48 -16.27 -10.01
N CYS A 275 18.56 -15.16 -10.75
CA CYS A 275 18.69 -15.16 -12.22
C CYS A 275 19.93 -14.39 -12.65
N ASP A 276 20.71 -14.92 -13.59
CA ASP A 276 22.04 -14.42 -13.96
C ASP A 276 22.06 -12.97 -14.52
N PHE A 277 20.91 -12.38 -14.86
CA PHE A 277 20.77 -11.01 -15.37
C PHE A 277 19.51 -10.33 -14.81
N THR A 278 19.65 -9.50 -13.79
CA THR A 278 18.55 -8.82 -13.06
C THR A 278 17.84 -7.73 -13.86
N GLU A 279 18.53 -6.99 -14.73
CA GLU A 279 17.94 -5.89 -15.53
C GLU A 279 16.85 -6.35 -16.52
N LEU A 280 16.69 -7.67 -16.73
CA LEU A 280 15.69 -8.26 -17.61
C LEU A 280 14.60 -9.05 -16.86
N CYS A 281 14.69 -9.13 -15.52
CA CYS A 281 13.76 -9.87 -14.65
C CYS A 281 12.93 -8.93 -13.74
N ASP A 282 12.79 -7.68 -14.12
CA ASP A 282 12.33 -6.54 -13.30
C ASP A 282 10.86 -6.60 -12.82
N GLY A 283 10.16 -7.72 -13.00
CA GLY A 283 8.84 -7.92 -12.41
C GLY A 283 8.69 -9.22 -11.61
N CYS A 284 9.79 -9.92 -11.27
CA CYS A 284 9.73 -11.09 -10.37
C CYS A 284 10.16 -10.69 -8.95
N PRO A 285 9.26 -10.76 -7.94
CA PRO A 285 9.59 -10.42 -6.56
C PRO A 285 10.66 -11.29 -5.91
N GLU A 286 11.03 -12.45 -6.48
CA GLU A 286 12.17 -13.25 -6.01
C GLU A 286 13.49 -12.97 -6.75
N CYS A 287 13.47 -12.12 -7.78
CA CYS A 287 14.66 -11.72 -8.54
C CYS A 287 15.37 -10.51 -7.93
N VAL A 288 14.67 -9.72 -7.11
CA VAL A 288 15.22 -8.65 -6.30
C VAL A 288 14.81 -8.94 -4.86
N ALA A 289 15.75 -8.86 -3.91
CA ALA A 289 15.35 -8.78 -2.51
C ALA A 289 14.42 -7.56 -2.36
N PRO A 290 13.36 -7.60 -1.51
CA PRO A 290 12.59 -6.39 -1.27
C PRO A 290 13.56 -5.29 -0.83
N GLU A 291 13.67 -4.22 -1.64
CA GLU A 291 14.25 -2.96 -1.17
C GLU A 291 13.34 -2.50 -0.05
N ALA A 292 13.81 -2.64 1.18
CA ALA A 292 13.07 -2.19 2.34
C ALA A 292 13.26 -0.68 2.46
N PRO A 293 12.23 0.16 2.32
CA PRO A 293 12.19 1.40 3.07
C PRO A 293 11.81 1.03 4.52
N ASP A 294 12.64 0.24 5.19
CA ASP A 294 12.52 0.11 6.63
C ASP A 294 13.20 1.35 7.23
N ASP A 295 12.49 2.02 8.12
CA ASP A 295 13.16 2.99 8.98
C ASP A 295 14.00 2.23 9.99
N TYR A 296 15.22 2.70 10.24
CA TYR A 296 16.14 2.08 11.19
C TYR A 296 16.33 2.97 12.42
N TRP A 297 16.74 2.34 13.51
CA TRP A 297 17.26 3.08 14.65
C TRP A 297 18.69 3.54 14.37
N ILE A 298 18.93 4.82 14.59
CA ILE A 298 20.28 5.34 14.82
C ILE A 298 20.44 5.70 16.29
N VAL A 299 21.62 5.43 16.84
CA VAL A 299 21.91 5.53 18.29
C VAL A 299 23.16 6.38 18.47
N CYS A 300 23.28 7.14 19.56
CA CYS A 300 24.55 7.82 19.84
C CYS A 300 25.71 6.82 19.89
N GLY A 301 26.85 7.15 19.27
CA GLY A 301 28.05 6.31 19.36
C GLY A 301 28.64 6.19 20.76
N LYS A 302 28.18 7.04 21.69
CA LYS A 302 28.33 6.86 23.13
C LYS A 302 27.14 7.45 23.86
N THR A 303 26.67 6.77 24.89
CA THR A 303 25.55 7.20 25.73
C THR A 303 25.82 8.59 26.33
N ASN A 304 24.82 9.49 26.24
CA ASN A 304 24.83 10.89 26.68
C ASN A 304 25.79 11.83 25.92
N ASN A 305 26.35 11.42 24.78
CA ASN A 305 27.24 12.27 23.98
C ASN A 305 26.55 12.88 22.73
N CYS A 306 25.29 12.54 22.45
CA CYS A 306 24.48 13.15 21.40
C CYS A 306 23.00 13.27 21.87
N ASP A 307 22.19 14.08 21.19
CA ASP A 307 20.77 14.32 21.51
C ASP A 307 19.93 14.37 20.22
N PRO A 308 18.84 13.60 20.09
CA PRO A 308 18.31 12.60 21.04
C PRO A 308 19.21 11.35 21.16
N PRO A 309 19.09 10.55 22.24
CA PRO A 309 19.93 9.35 22.45
C PRO A 309 19.78 8.28 21.36
N SER A 310 18.59 8.18 20.77
CA SER A 310 18.31 7.41 19.55
C SER A 310 17.15 8.06 18.78
N LYS A 311 17.12 7.89 17.46
CA LYS A 311 16.02 8.38 16.61
C LYS A 311 15.82 7.50 15.37
N LYS A 312 14.68 7.70 14.72
CA LYS A 312 14.35 7.11 13.42
C LYS A 312 15.21 7.75 12.32
N ALA A 313 15.68 6.94 11.37
CA ALA A 313 16.28 7.41 10.13
C ALA A 313 15.85 6.51 8.96
N SER A 314 15.60 7.10 7.80
CA SER A 314 15.35 6.38 6.54
C SER A 314 16.66 5.77 6.01
N ALA A 315 16.58 4.63 5.31
CA ALA A 315 17.74 3.89 4.79
C ALA A 315 18.73 4.75 3.95
N ASP A 316 18.23 5.79 3.27
CA ASP A 316 18.99 6.68 2.39
C ASP A 316 19.65 7.86 3.12
N GLU A 317 19.34 8.07 4.41
CA GLU A 317 20.04 9.08 5.21
C GLU A 317 21.52 8.70 5.38
N LEU A 318 22.39 9.66 5.68
CA LEU A 318 23.82 9.43 5.84
C LEU A 318 24.21 9.51 7.30
N HIS A 319 24.77 8.43 7.83
CA HIS A 319 25.19 8.30 9.23
C HIS A 319 26.51 7.53 9.36
N GLU A 320 27.10 7.63 10.54
CA GLU A 320 28.39 7.05 10.89
C GLU A 320 28.28 5.54 11.11
N VAL A 321 29.36 4.80 10.81
CA VAL A 321 29.36 3.33 10.85
C VAL A 321 30.21 2.81 12.02
N ARG A 322 29.63 1.86 12.75
CA ARG A 322 30.37 0.99 13.68
C ARG A 322 29.89 -0.44 13.52
N CYS A 323 30.83 -1.36 13.53
CA CYS A 323 30.54 -2.77 13.35
C CYS A 323 30.79 -3.57 14.63
N CYS A 324 29.96 -4.58 14.82
CA CYS A 324 30.01 -5.55 15.89
C CYS A 324 30.34 -6.94 15.32
N SER A 325 31.17 -7.70 16.05
CA SER A 325 31.48 -9.09 15.75
C SER A 325 31.22 -9.96 16.97
N ASP A 326 30.53 -11.07 16.76
CA ASP A 326 30.30 -12.11 17.77
C ASP A 326 31.57 -12.97 18.01
N THR A 327 32.57 -12.84 17.14
CA THR A 327 33.87 -13.54 17.24
C THR A 327 35.03 -12.57 17.44
N SER A 328 36.11 -13.05 18.06
CA SER A 328 37.30 -12.23 18.30
C SER A 328 38.03 -11.93 16.99
N LYS A 329 38.33 -10.65 16.77
CA LYS A 329 38.98 -10.15 15.55
C LYS A 329 40.19 -9.30 15.92
N THR A 330 41.27 -9.40 15.15
CA THR A 330 42.49 -8.64 15.39
C THR A 330 42.23 -7.14 15.20
N GLY A 331 42.62 -6.33 16.17
CA GLY A 331 42.42 -4.88 16.17
C GLY A 331 41.13 -4.42 16.85
N TRP A 332 40.13 -5.30 16.97
CA TRP A 332 38.82 -4.97 17.53
C TRP A 332 38.84 -5.03 19.05
N GLU A 333 37.99 -4.25 19.71
CA GLU A 333 37.93 -4.18 21.17
C GLU A 333 36.63 -4.80 21.72
N LYS A 334 36.73 -5.66 22.74
CA LYS A 334 35.57 -6.15 23.50
C LYS A 334 35.54 -5.52 24.89
N LYS A 335 34.51 -4.71 25.15
CA LYS A 335 34.28 -4.09 26.47
C LYS A 335 33.84 -5.15 27.47
N GLY A 336 34.26 -5.01 28.73
CA GLY A 336 34.04 -6.04 29.76
C GLY A 336 32.56 -6.34 30.09
N SER A 337 31.65 -5.42 29.77
CA SER A 337 30.19 -5.56 29.94
C SER A 337 29.47 -6.12 28.71
N CYS A 338 30.19 -6.40 27.63
CA CYS A 338 29.62 -6.72 26.33
C CYS A 338 30.08 -8.09 25.85
N ASP A 339 29.22 -8.76 25.08
CA ASP A 339 29.54 -10.06 24.48
C ASP A 339 30.14 -9.94 23.07
N VAL A 340 30.08 -8.75 22.47
CA VAL A 340 30.58 -8.46 21.13
C VAL A 340 31.89 -7.68 21.14
N TRP A 341 32.63 -7.80 20.05
CA TRP A 341 33.79 -6.98 19.70
C TRP A 341 33.34 -5.83 18.80
N GLY A 342 33.78 -4.61 19.08
CA GLY A 342 33.45 -3.41 18.32
C GLY A 342 34.66 -2.79 17.64
N GLU A 343 34.46 -2.25 16.44
CA GLU A 343 35.43 -1.43 15.73
C GLU A 343 34.71 -0.42 14.80
N SER A 344 35.34 0.73 14.58
CA SER A 344 34.94 1.73 13.59
C SER A 344 36.05 2.10 12.60
N ASP A 345 37.31 1.81 12.91
CA ASP A 345 38.42 1.90 11.95
C ASP A 345 38.47 0.63 11.09
N LEU A 346 37.64 0.61 10.05
CA LEU A 346 37.40 -0.53 9.18
C LEU A 346 38.08 -0.28 7.83
N PRO A 347 39.39 -0.56 7.80
CA PRO A 347 40.45 0.08 7.00
C PRO A 347 40.43 1.60 6.73
N GLU A 348 39.29 2.27 6.85
CA GLU A 348 39.11 3.73 6.77
C GLU A 348 37.89 4.12 7.59
N CYS A 349 37.91 5.31 8.21
CA CYS A 349 36.77 5.83 8.95
C CYS A 349 35.60 6.21 8.05
N LYS A 350 34.41 5.68 8.39
CA LYS A 350 33.18 5.86 7.61
C LYS A 350 32.25 6.84 8.32
N HIS A 351 32.34 8.09 7.90
CA HIS A 351 31.67 9.24 8.54
C HIS A 351 30.26 9.51 8.02
N ALA A 352 29.89 8.99 6.84
CA ALA A 352 28.61 9.27 6.22
C ALA A 352 28.30 8.20 5.19
N GLU A 353 27.49 7.23 5.58
CA GLU A 353 27.09 6.11 4.74
C GLU A 353 25.57 5.91 4.83
N THR A 354 24.95 5.45 3.74
CA THR A 354 23.57 4.93 3.76
C THR A 354 23.50 3.65 4.58
N TYR A 355 22.31 3.21 5.01
CA TYR A 355 22.17 1.97 5.78
C TYR A 355 22.73 0.75 5.03
N GLU A 356 22.41 0.61 3.73
CA GLU A 356 22.88 -0.50 2.90
C GLU A 356 24.42 -0.54 2.83
N SER A 357 25.03 0.60 2.50
CA SER A 357 26.50 0.77 2.52
C SER A 357 27.11 0.41 3.87
N ALA A 358 26.52 0.89 4.98
CA ALA A 358 26.99 0.62 6.33
C ALA A 358 26.93 -0.87 6.69
N ASP A 359 25.83 -1.55 6.34
CA ASP A 359 25.68 -3.00 6.54
C ASP A 359 26.69 -3.79 5.70
N GLN A 360 26.91 -3.39 4.46
CA GLN A 360 27.89 -4.01 3.58
C GLN A 360 29.33 -3.81 4.09
N ILE A 361 29.69 -2.61 4.56
CA ILE A 361 30.99 -2.32 5.17
C ILE A 361 31.27 -3.28 6.35
N CYS A 362 30.26 -3.53 7.20
CA CYS A 362 30.41 -4.49 8.28
C CYS A 362 30.60 -5.92 7.77
N LYS A 363 29.82 -6.36 6.79
CA LYS A 363 29.92 -7.70 6.20
C LYS A 363 31.26 -7.93 5.50
N ASP A 364 31.77 -6.95 4.77
CA ASP A 364 33.07 -6.99 4.10
C ASP A 364 34.23 -7.14 5.10
N ASN A 365 33.98 -6.79 6.36
CA ASN A 365 34.88 -7.01 7.48
C ASN A 365 34.50 -8.24 8.30
N ASP A 366 33.79 -9.25 7.78
CA ASP A 366 33.35 -10.44 8.53
C ASP A 366 32.63 -10.09 9.86
N ALA A 367 31.80 -9.05 9.83
CA ALA A 367 31.08 -8.51 10.98
C ALA A 367 29.64 -8.10 10.59
N ARG A 368 28.92 -7.44 11.51
CA ARG A 368 27.56 -6.94 11.30
C ARG A 368 27.40 -5.55 11.90
N LEU A 369 26.37 -4.81 11.48
CA LEU A 369 25.94 -3.64 12.23
C LEU A 369 25.51 -4.05 13.64
N CYS A 370 25.86 -3.22 14.61
CA CYS A 370 25.47 -3.42 16.00
C CYS A 370 23.96 -3.23 16.19
N THR A 371 23.36 -4.04 17.05
CA THR A 371 21.97 -3.86 17.45
C THR A 371 21.81 -2.61 18.31
N LYS A 372 20.60 -2.07 18.41
CA LYS A 372 20.31 -0.87 19.18
C LYS A 372 20.75 -1.05 20.64
N SER A 373 20.45 -2.22 21.19
CA SER A 373 20.82 -2.57 22.57
C SER A 373 22.33 -2.64 22.79
N GLU A 374 23.13 -3.05 21.79
CA GLU A 374 24.60 -3.08 21.90
C GLU A 374 25.18 -1.67 21.88
N LEU A 375 24.59 -0.78 21.07
CA LEU A 375 25.01 0.62 20.99
C LEU A 375 24.61 1.41 22.24
N GLU A 376 23.38 1.24 22.73
CA GLU A 376 22.93 1.81 24.02
C GLU A 376 23.70 1.22 25.22
N GLY A 377 24.29 0.04 25.06
CA GLY A 377 25.19 -0.59 26.03
C GLY A 377 26.64 -0.11 25.96
N ASP A 378 26.95 0.89 25.12
CA ASP A 378 28.30 1.42 24.87
C ASP A 378 29.31 0.34 24.40
N CYS A 379 28.84 -0.74 23.78
CA CYS A 379 29.70 -1.89 23.44
C CYS A 379 30.77 -1.57 22.39
N THR A 380 30.53 -0.56 21.56
CA THR A 380 31.50 -0.05 20.58
C THR A 380 32.07 1.31 20.96
N ALA A 381 31.74 1.86 22.14
CA ALA A 381 32.12 3.21 22.53
C ALA A 381 33.64 3.39 22.57
N GLY A 382 34.12 4.48 21.95
CA GLY A 382 35.55 4.79 21.87
C GLY A 382 36.34 3.94 20.87
N SER A 383 35.67 3.25 19.94
CA SER A 383 36.35 2.61 18.81
C SER A 383 36.93 3.65 17.82
N GLY A 384 38.04 3.26 17.17
CA GLY A 384 38.94 4.02 16.29
C GLY A 384 38.58 5.44 15.86
N CYS A 385 37.46 5.62 15.17
CA CYS A 385 37.17 6.81 14.35
C CYS A 385 36.53 8.01 15.06
N GLY A 386 36.37 7.98 16.39
CA GLY A 386 35.95 9.15 17.16
C GLY A 386 34.45 9.49 17.10
N HIS A 387 33.60 8.59 16.57
CA HIS A 387 32.16 8.79 16.38
C HIS A 387 31.31 8.83 17.66
N ASN A 388 31.85 9.24 18.82
CA ASN A 388 31.14 9.12 20.09
C ASN A 388 30.01 10.14 20.22
N GLU A 389 30.12 11.26 19.52
CA GLU A 389 29.16 12.37 19.54
C GLU A 389 28.15 12.30 18.38
N ASP A 390 28.31 11.31 17.50
CA ASP A 390 27.52 11.14 16.29
C ASP A 390 26.42 10.08 16.45
N HIS A 391 25.42 10.11 15.56
CA HIS A 391 24.39 9.07 15.45
C HIS A 391 24.87 7.97 14.51
N ILE A 392 25.02 6.76 15.02
CA ILE A 392 25.53 5.61 14.28
C ILE A 392 24.41 4.64 13.89
N TRP A 393 24.58 3.99 12.73
CA TRP A 393 23.65 2.99 12.25
C TRP A 393 23.51 1.79 13.19
N SER A 394 22.28 1.33 13.38
CA SER A 394 21.97 0.07 14.05
C SER A 394 21.31 -0.92 13.09
N SER A 395 21.59 -2.22 13.26
CA SER A 395 20.85 -3.32 12.60
C SER A 395 19.40 -3.50 13.07
N THR A 396 18.88 -2.61 13.92
CA THR A 396 17.53 -2.71 14.50
C THR A 396 16.54 -1.84 13.74
N LEU A 397 15.47 -2.44 13.22
CA LEU A 397 14.35 -1.75 12.58
C LEU A 397 13.59 -0.88 13.60
N PHE A 398 13.04 0.24 13.13
CA PHE A 398 12.33 1.21 13.96
C PHE A 398 11.03 0.66 14.57
#